data_AF-A0A5C4S7H5-F1
#
_entry.id   AF-A0A5C4S7H5-F1
#
_cell.length_a   1.000
_cell.length_b   1.000
_cell.length_c   1.000
_cell.angle_alpha   90.00
_cell.angle_beta   90.00
_cell.angle_gamma   90.00
#
_symmetry.space_group_name_H-M   'P 1'
#
loop_
_entity.id
_entity.type
_entity.pdbx_description
1 polymer ?
#
loop_
_entity_poly.entity_id
_entity_poly.type
_entity_poly.pdbx_seq_one_letter_code
_entity_poly.pdbx_strand_id
1 'polypeptide(L)'
;MDSVELKPYLRALHDQGISLKAEIEAFLDSWPVNEDNRADQFDDLPTEKRIEVDSLITSIRKWFNLLKSQILPHLLYDQTYLYYLLRRVEACIKKMSYKRPYPESMPSMITIRASEMQGLFSSDNRKSDIEVYSSLEDAKNDAVVAMDTAISLIESVPEDAIPIQSRQSVEVPHYNPNSAFILMWMDHNHHELDDVCNAIKEVCSNYGIQALRADDIQHEDKITDLVLANIAQSEFLIADLTGERPNVYYEIGYAHALGKRPILYRKEGTSLHFDLSVHNVPEYKNITELKQLLKKRFDAILGRTPNG
;
A
#
# COMPACT_ATOMS: atom_id res chain seq x y z
N MET A 1 16.18 -26.55 -21.10
CA MET A 1 15.49 -25.30 -20.76
C MET A 1 16.52 -24.44 -20.10
N ASP A 2 17.10 -23.52 -20.88
CA ASP A 2 18.10 -22.59 -20.37
C ASP A 2 17.46 -21.77 -19.25
N SER A 3 18.12 -21.72 -18.09
CA SER A 3 17.65 -20.91 -16.97
C SER A 3 17.63 -19.46 -17.44
N VAL A 4 16.45 -18.85 -17.49
CA VAL A 4 16.31 -17.40 -17.72
C VAL A 4 17.22 -16.70 -16.72
N GLU A 5 18.27 -16.06 -17.20
CA GLU A 5 19.28 -15.43 -16.34
C GLU A 5 18.68 -14.14 -15.77
N LEU A 6 17.95 -14.28 -14.67
CA LEU A 6 17.26 -13.16 -14.01
C LEU A 6 18.27 -12.10 -13.57
N LYS A 7 17.96 -10.83 -13.86
CA LYS A 7 18.76 -9.69 -13.39
C LYS A 7 18.88 -9.74 -11.84
N PRO A 8 20.03 -9.40 -11.24
CA PRO A 8 20.28 -9.58 -9.80
C PRO A 8 19.22 -8.95 -8.88
N TYR A 9 18.60 -7.85 -9.29
CA TYR A 9 17.55 -7.18 -8.50
C TYR A 9 16.19 -7.88 -8.59
N LEU A 10 15.88 -8.53 -9.71
CA LEU A 10 14.67 -9.36 -9.88
C LEU A 10 14.81 -10.69 -9.15
N ARG A 11 16.05 -11.21 -9.08
CA ARG A 11 16.35 -12.47 -8.41
C ARG A 11 15.96 -12.46 -6.93
N ALA A 12 16.24 -11.37 -6.21
CA ALA A 12 15.83 -11.25 -4.81
C ALA A 12 14.31 -11.29 -4.63
N LEU A 13 13.55 -10.63 -5.53
CA LEU A 13 12.10 -10.63 -5.50
C LEU A 13 11.50 -12.00 -5.89
N HIS A 14 12.13 -12.67 -6.85
CA HIS A 14 11.79 -14.03 -7.29
C HIS A 14 12.03 -15.06 -6.17
N ASP A 15 13.22 -15.05 -5.56
CA ASP A 15 13.58 -15.93 -4.45
C ASP A 15 12.64 -15.71 -3.24
N GLN A 16 12.26 -14.45 -2.96
CA GLN A 16 11.27 -14.14 -1.93
C GLN A 16 9.89 -14.74 -2.26
N GLY A 17 9.46 -14.70 -3.53
CA GLY A 17 8.23 -15.32 -3.98
C GLY A 17 8.23 -16.84 -3.80
N ILE A 18 9.35 -17.50 -4.16
CA ILE A 18 9.54 -18.94 -3.94
C ILE A 18 9.47 -19.28 -2.45
N SER A 19 10.14 -18.50 -1.60
CA SER A 19 10.12 -18.71 -0.15
C SER A 19 8.71 -18.58 0.42
N LEU A 20 7.95 -17.56 0.01
CA LEU A 20 6.57 -17.35 0.46
C LEU A 20 5.65 -18.47 -0.03
N LYS A 21 5.84 -18.96 -1.26
CA LYS A 21 5.09 -20.13 -1.77
C LYS A 21 5.30 -21.35 -0.89
N ALA A 22 6.56 -21.67 -0.56
CA ALA A 22 6.89 -22.80 0.30
C ALA A 22 6.34 -22.64 1.73
N GLU A 23 6.31 -21.40 2.25
CA GLU A 23 5.73 -21.09 3.56
C GLU A 23 4.21 -21.31 3.58
N ILE A 24 3.49 -20.87 2.54
CA ILE A 24 2.04 -21.13 2.39
C ILE A 24 1.77 -22.63 2.29
N GLU A 25 2.53 -23.36 1.47
CA GLU A 25 2.38 -24.81 1.32
C GLU A 25 2.56 -25.53 2.66
N ALA A 26 3.64 -25.23 3.38
CA ALA A 26 3.93 -25.81 4.69
C ALA A 26 2.87 -25.46 5.74
N PHE A 27 2.36 -24.23 5.70
CA PHE A 27 1.28 -23.80 6.58
C PHE A 27 0.00 -24.61 6.34
N LEU A 28 -0.42 -24.73 5.07
CA LEU A 28 -1.61 -25.51 4.70
C LEU A 28 -1.43 -27.01 4.98
N ASP A 29 -0.22 -27.57 4.89
CA ASP A 29 0.07 -28.94 5.31
C ASP A 29 -0.06 -29.16 6.82
N SER A 30 0.14 -28.10 7.61
CA SER A 30 0.00 -28.11 9.07
C SER A 30 -1.40 -27.71 9.56
N TRP A 31 -2.40 -27.69 8.68
CA TRP A 31 -3.75 -27.22 9.01
C TRP A 31 -4.41 -28.09 10.09
N PRO A 32 -5.03 -27.49 11.12
CA PRO A 32 -5.62 -28.26 12.21
C PRO A 32 -6.82 -29.10 11.75
N VAL A 33 -6.90 -30.30 12.32
CA VAL A 33 -8.00 -31.25 12.10
C VAL A 33 -8.74 -31.47 13.41
N ASN A 34 -10.07 -31.61 13.31
CA ASN A 34 -10.91 -31.94 14.45
C ASN A 34 -10.79 -33.42 14.87
N GLU A 35 -11.53 -33.78 15.91
CA GLU A 35 -11.59 -35.15 16.47
C GLU A 35 -12.02 -36.21 15.43
N ASP A 36 -12.77 -35.82 14.39
CA ASP A 36 -13.19 -36.69 13.28
C ASP A 36 -12.15 -36.75 12.15
N ASN A 37 -10.94 -36.22 12.36
CA ASN A 37 -9.86 -36.12 11.38
C ASN A 37 -10.25 -35.31 10.12
N ARG A 38 -11.13 -34.30 10.29
CA ARG A 38 -11.53 -33.36 9.23
C ARG A 38 -10.91 -31.99 9.50
N ALA A 39 -10.41 -31.35 8.45
CA ALA A 39 -9.82 -30.01 8.53
C ALA A 39 -10.84 -28.97 8.99
N ASP A 40 -10.50 -28.22 10.05
CA ASP A 40 -11.34 -27.17 10.62
C ASP A 40 -11.64 -26.06 9.60
N GLN A 41 -12.77 -25.38 9.75
CA GLN A 41 -13.04 -24.17 8.99
C GLN A 41 -12.25 -22.99 9.57
N PHE A 42 -11.97 -21.98 8.75
CA PHE A 42 -11.22 -20.81 9.19
C PHE A 42 -11.83 -20.12 10.42
N ASP A 43 -13.16 -20.03 10.46
CA ASP A 43 -13.88 -19.40 11.57
C ASP A 43 -13.74 -20.15 12.91
N ASP A 44 -13.45 -21.46 12.83
CA ASP A 44 -13.31 -22.36 13.97
C ASP A 44 -11.84 -22.50 14.44
N LEU A 45 -10.90 -21.81 13.78
CA LEU A 45 -9.47 -21.93 14.09
C LEU A 45 -9.11 -21.34 15.47
N PRO A 46 -8.16 -22.00 16.20
CA PRO A 46 -7.55 -21.41 17.38
C PRO A 46 -6.94 -20.03 17.10
N THR A 47 -6.93 -19.16 18.10
CA THR A 47 -6.40 -17.79 17.97
C THR A 47 -4.94 -17.78 17.49
N GLU A 48 -4.11 -18.71 17.95
CA GLU A 48 -2.71 -18.84 17.51
C GLU A 48 -2.60 -19.07 15.99
N LYS A 49 -3.46 -19.93 15.43
CA LYS A 49 -3.48 -20.20 13.99
C LYS A 49 -4.04 -19.03 13.17
N ARG A 50 -4.99 -18.27 13.72
CA ARG A 50 -5.48 -17.04 13.08
C ARG A 50 -4.40 -15.95 12.99
N ILE A 51 -3.55 -15.83 14.02
CA ILE A 51 -2.39 -14.91 13.99
C ILE A 51 -1.39 -15.33 12.90
N GLU A 52 -1.15 -16.63 12.74
CA GLU A 52 -0.30 -17.17 11.66
C GLU A 52 -0.86 -16.84 10.27
N VAL A 53 -2.17 -16.99 10.07
CA VAL A 53 -2.88 -16.56 8.85
C VAL A 53 -2.68 -15.08 8.58
N ASP A 54 -2.90 -14.21 9.57
CA ASP A 54 -2.77 -12.76 9.40
C ASP A 54 -1.32 -12.35 9.06
N SER A 55 -0.34 -13.02 9.66
CA SER A 55 1.09 -12.83 9.35
C SER A 55 1.42 -13.22 7.91
N LEU A 56 0.93 -14.37 7.44
CA LEU A 56 1.11 -14.84 6.07
C LEU A 56 0.45 -13.88 5.07
N ILE A 57 -0.81 -13.49 5.31
CA ILE A 57 -1.52 -12.52 4.47
C ILE A 57 -0.74 -11.20 4.38
N THR A 58 -0.21 -10.72 5.50
CA THR A 58 0.60 -9.49 5.53
C THR A 58 1.85 -9.61 4.66
N SER A 59 2.55 -10.74 4.75
CA SER A 59 3.77 -11.01 3.98
C SER A 59 3.48 -11.13 2.48
N ILE A 60 2.39 -11.81 2.12
CA ILE A 60 1.90 -11.95 0.74
C ILE A 60 1.54 -10.57 0.17
N ARG A 61 0.79 -9.74 0.91
CA ARG A 61 0.43 -8.39 0.46
C ARG A 61 1.64 -7.52 0.19
N LYS A 62 2.65 -7.57 1.07
CA LYS A 62 3.91 -6.83 0.89
C LYS A 62 4.60 -7.26 -0.41
N TRP A 63 4.70 -8.56 -0.68
CA TRP A 63 5.33 -9.07 -1.88
C TRP A 63 4.54 -8.72 -3.17
N PHE A 64 3.22 -8.86 -3.16
CA PHE A 64 2.36 -8.44 -4.28
C PHE A 64 2.44 -6.92 -4.55
N ASN A 65 2.63 -6.10 -3.53
CA ASN A 65 2.88 -4.67 -3.73
C ASN A 65 4.21 -4.39 -4.43
N LEU A 66 5.26 -5.19 -4.17
CA LEU A 66 6.53 -5.09 -4.89
C LEU A 66 6.37 -5.54 -6.35
N LEU A 67 5.58 -6.59 -6.63
CA LEU A 67 5.22 -6.94 -8.01
C LEU A 67 4.50 -5.79 -8.72
N LYS A 68 3.54 -5.15 -8.04
CA LYS A 68 2.80 -4.01 -8.60
C LYS A 68 3.75 -2.87 -8.99
N SER A 69 4.70 -2.53 -8.12
CA SER A 69 5.57 -1.36 -8.32
C SER A 69 6.78 -1.64 -9.22
N GLN A 70 7.35 -2.84 -9.16
CA GLN A 70 8.62 -3.15 -9.82
C GLN A 70 8.49 -4.00 -11.09
N ILE A 71 7.39 -4.75 -11.24
CA ILE A 71 7.23 -5.70 -12.35
C ILE A 71 6.17 -5.20 -13.33
N LEU A 72 5.00 -4.82 -12.82
CA LEU A 72 3.86 -4.45 -13.65
C LEU A 72 4.12 -3.31 -14.65
N PRO A 73 4.90 -2.25 -14.33
CA PRO A 73 5.22 -1.20 -15.29
C PRO A 73 5.96 -1.69 -16.54
N HIS A 74 6.58 -2.87 -16.49
CA HIS A 74 7.34 -3.46 -17.58
C HIS A 74 6.55 -4.54 -18.35
N LEU A 75 5.30 -4.79 -17.97
CA LEU A 75 4.44 -5.80 -18.59
C LEU A 75 3.13 -5.19 -19.11
N LEU A 76 2.52 -5.84 -20.09
CA LEU A 76 1.22 -5.43 -20.64
C LEU A 76 0.02 -5.91 -19.82
N TYR A 77 0.24 -6.46 -18.61
CA TYR A 77 -0.84 -6.96 -17.75
C TYR A 77 -1.58 -5.81 -17.05
N ASP A 78 -2.89 -5.97 -16.90
CA ASP A 78 -3.75 -5.03 -16.15
C ASP A 78 -3.54 -5.17 -14.62
N GLN A 79 -3.63 -4.05 -13.89
CA GLN A 79 -3.54 -4.04 -12.41
C GLN A 79 -4.58 -4.97 -11.76
N THR A 80 -5.75 -5.11 -12.38
CA THR A 80 -6.80 -5.99 -11.89
C THR A 80 -6.37 -7.46 -11.90
N TYR A 81 -5.47 -7.86 -12.79
CA TYR A 81 -4.95 -9.22 -12.85
C TYR A 81 -4.17 -9.59 -11.59
N LEU A 82 -3.26 -8.72 -11.17
CA LEU A 82 -2.45 -8.91 -9.95
C LEU A 82 -3.33 -8.88 -8.69
N TYR A 83 -4.35 -8.03 -8.68
CA TYR A 83 -5.37 -8.02 -7.63
C TYR A 83 -6.08 -9.38 -7.49
N TYR A 84 -6.54 -9.98 -8.59
CA TYR A 84 -7.23 -11.28 -8.51
C TYR A 84 -6.30 -12.41 -8.08
N LEU A 85 -5.03 -12.39 -8.50
CA LEU A 85 -4.04 -13.35 -8.01
C LEU A 85 -3.84 -13.21 -6.50
N LEU A 86 -3.71 -11.98 -5.99
CA LEU A 86 -3.63 -11.74 -4.55
C LEU A 86 -4.86 -12.26 -3.81
N ARG A 87 -6.07 -11.95 -4.29
CA ARG A 87 -7.33 -12.39 -3.65
C ARG A 87 -7.48 -13.92 -3.65
N ARG A 88 -7.02 -14.60 -4.70
CA ARG A 88 -6.97 -16.08 -4.75
C ARG A 88 -6.07 -16.64 -3.67
N VAL A 89 -4.84 -16.13 -3.56
CA VAL A 89 -3.88 -16.59 -2.54
C VAL A 89 -4.42 -16.31 -1.13
N GLU A 90 -4.96 -15.13 -0.88
CA GLU A 90 -5.56 -14.78 0.42
C GLU A 90 -6.72 -15.69 0.82
N ALA A 91 -7.60 -16.03 -0.13
CA ALA A 91 -8.70 -16.96 0.12
C ALA A 91 -8.16 -18.36 0.45
N CYS A 92 -7.16 -18.83 -0.30
CA CYS A 92 -6.59 -20.16 -0.09
C CYS A 92 -5.91 -20.30 1.28
N ILE A 93 -5.20 -19.25 1.75
CA ILE A 93 -4.62 -19.23 3.11
C ILE A 93 -5.70 -19.38 4.19
N LYS A 94 -6.96 -19.02 3.89
CA LYS A 94 -8.11 -19.21 4.77
C LYS A 94 -8.90 -20.50 4.48
N LYS A 95 -8.35 -21.44 3.70
CA LYS A 95 -9.09 -22.65 3.24
C LYS A 95 -10.40 -22.29 2.52
N MET A 96 -10.37 -21.23 1.73
CA MET A 96 -11.47 -20.78 0.89
C MET A 96 -11.01 -20.73 -0.57
N SER A 97 -11.95 -20.89 -1.49
CA SER A 97 -11.76 -20.64 -2.90
C SER A 97 -12.34 -19.27 -3.24
N TYR A 98 -11.55 -18.46 -3.94
CA TYR A 98 -12.01 -17.19 -4.48
C TYR A 98 -12.69 -17.42 -5.83
N LYS A 99 -13.99 -17.14 -5.92
CA LYS A 99 -14.73 -17.16 -7.19
C LYS A 99 -14.89 -15.75 -7.74
N ARG A 100 -14.34 -15.54 -8.94
CA ARG A 100 -14.45 -14.29 -9.69
C ARG A 100 -15.88 -14.11 -10.21
N PRO A 101 -16.45 -12.89 -10.18
CA PRO A 101 -17.85 -12.69 -10.57
C PRO A 101 -18.19 -12.76 -12.07
N TYR A 102 -17.25 -12.66 -13.04
CA TYR A 102 -17.53 -12.72 -14.51
C TYR A 102 -16.26 -13.00 -15.37
N PRO A 103 -16.41 -13.52 -16.62
CA PRO A 103 -16.31 -14.94 -17.02
C PRO A 103 -14.85 -15.47 -17.20
N GLU A 104 -14.75 -16.81 -17.29
CA GLU A 104 -13.52 -17.63 -17.33
C GLU A 104 -12.66 -17.54 -18.60
N SER A 105 -13.12 -16.84 -19.65
CA SER A 105 -12.33 -16.64 -20.87
C SER A 105 -11.33 -15.50 -20.66
N MET A 106 -10.03 -15.81 -20.81
CA MET A 106 -8.89 -14.88 -20.88
C MET A 106 -9.27 -13.50 -21.44
N PRO A 107 -8.73 -12.38 -20.92
CA PRO A 107 -8.99 -11.08 -21.51
C PRO A 107 -8.50 -11.07 -22.96
N SER A 108 -9.46 -10.98 -23.88
CA SER A 108 -9.22 -10.60 -25.27
C SER A 108 -8.43 -9.29 -25.30
N MET A 109 -7.33 -9.26 -26.06
CA MET A 109 -6.60 -8.04 -26.44
C MET A 109 -7.59 -6.98 -26.91
N ILE A 110 -7.98 -6.01 -26.06
CA ILE A 110 -8.74 -4.84 -26.49
C ILE A 110 -8.33 -3.61 -25.67
N THR A 111 -7.61 -2.73 -26.37
CA THR A 111 -7.65 -1.26 -26.39
C THR A 111 -7.69 -0.46 -25.09
N ILE A 112 -6.62 0.34 -24.95
CA ILE A 112 -6.46 1.49 -24.04
C ILE A 112 -7.73 2.33 -23.97
N ARG A 113 -8.36 2.35 -22.79
CA ARG A 113 -8.97 3.56 -22.24
C ARG A 113 -8.38 3.76 -20.86
N ALA A 114 -7.76 4.92 -20.65
CA ALA A 114 -7.29 5.37 -19.35
C ALA A 114 -8.50 5.42 -18.40
N SER A 115 -8.64 4.42 -17.55
CA SER A 115 -9.64 4.39 -16.49
C SER A 115 -8.92 4.25 -15.15
N GLU A 116 -8.85 5.38 -14.45
CA GLU A 116 -8.92 5.52 -12.99
C GLU A 116 -8.01 4.61 -12.15
N MET A 117 -6.92 5.19 -11.66
CA MET A 117 -6.04 4.60 -10.65
C MET A 117 -6.79 4.44 -9.31
N GLN A 118 -7.45 3.30 -9.14
CA GLN A 118 -7.83 2.77 -7.84
C GLN A 118 -6.65 2.01 -7.23
N GLY A 119 -6.36 2.25 -5.94
CA GLY A 119 -5.39 1.46 -5.18
C GLY A 119 -5.74 -0.03 -5.21
N LEU A 120 -4.72 -0.91 -5.08
CA LEU A 120 -4.94 -2.37 -5.03
C LEU A 120 -5.84 -2.78 -3.83
N PHE A 121 -5.96 -1.89 -2.85
CA PHE A 121 -6.74 -2.03 -1.62
C PHE A 121 -7.89 -1.02 -1.51
N SER A 122 -8.21 -0.30 -2.59
CA SER A 122 -9.37 0.57 -2.58
C SER A 122 -10.60 -0.33 -2.46
N SER A 123 -11.29 -0.23 -1.33
CA SER A 123 -12.55 -0.92 -1.06
C SER A 123 -13.64 -0.32 -1.95
N ASP A 124 -13.53 -0.55 -3.25
CA ASP A 124 -14.70 -0.40 -4.09
C ASP A 124 -15.61 -1.59 -3.79
N ASN A 125 -16.86 -1.27 -3.52
CA ASN A 125 -17.87 -2.16 -2.98
C ASN A 125 -18.31 -3.15 -4.09
N ARG A 126 -17.40 -4.00 -4.57
CA ARG A 126 -17.66 -5.06 -5.55
C ARG A 126 -18.41 -6.18 -4.83
N LYS A 127 -19.73 -5.95 -4.66
CA LYS A 127 -20.76 -6.81 -4.05
C LYS A 127 -20.95 -8.19 -4.72
N SER A 128 -19.90 -8.78 -5.30
CA SER A 128 -19.98 -10.05 -6.02
C SER A 128 -18.73 -10.94 -5.88
N ASP A 129 -17.74 -10.55 -5.07
CA ASP A 129 -16.66 -11.46 -4.68
C ASP A 129 -17.22 -12.53 -3.72
N ILE A 130 -17.12 -13.80 -4.10
CA ILE A 130 -17.61 -14.91 -3.28
C ILE A 130 -16.40 -15.76 -2.86
N GLU A 131 -16.07 -15.70 -1.57
CA GLU A 131 -15.20 -16.68 -0.93
C GLU A 131 -16.09 -17.87 -0.53
N VAL A 132 -15.79 -19.05 -1.07
CA VAL A 132 -16.54 -20.29 -0.78
C VAL A 132 -15.60 -21.25 -0.07
N TYR A 133 -16.07 -21.94 0.97
CA TYR A 133 -15.30 -23.01 1.59
C TYR A 133 -14.81 -24.03 0.56
N SER A 134 -13.53 -24.36 0.62
CA SER A 134 -12.90 -25.34 -0.25
C SER A 134 -12.31 -26.49 0.57
N SER A 135 -11.97 -27.58 -0.10
CA SER A 135 -11.14 -28.60 0.53
C SER A 135 -9.72 -28.03 0.77
N LEU A 136 -9.00 -28.61 1.72
CA LEU A 136 -7.62 -28.20 2.00
C LEU A 136 -6.69 -28.47 0.80
N GLU A 137 -6.92 -29.60 0.11
CA GLU A 137 -6.19 -29.98 -1.09
C GLU A 137 -6.44 -28.98 -2.24
N ASP A 138 -7.69 -28.58 -2.46
CA ASP A 138 -8.03 -27.59 -3.48
C ASP A 138 -7.45 -26.21 -3.15
N ALA A 139 -7.51 -25.78 -1.88
CA ALA A 139 -6.93 -24.52 -1.43
C ALA A 139 -5.41 -24.51 -1.64
N LYS A 140 -4.73 -25.61 -1.30
CA LYS A 140 -3.29 -25.76 -1.51
C LYS A 140 -2.95 -25.67 -2.99
N ASN A 141 -3.58 -26.48 -3.82
CA ASN A 141 -3.31 -26.49 -5.26
C ASN A 141 -3.58 -25.12 -5.91
N ASP A 142 -4.67 -24.44 -5.54
CA ASP A 142 -4.99 -23.12 -6.08
C ASP A 142 -4.01 -22.03 -5.60
N ALA A 143 -3.56 -22.08 -4.33
CA ALA A 143 -2.52 -21.19 -3.82
C ALA A 143 -1.20 -21.33 -4.60
N VAL A 144 -0.77 -22.56 -4.82
CA VAL A 144 0.47 -22.87 -5.56
C VAL A 144 0.37 -22.37 -6.99
N VAL A 145 -0.73 -22.67 -7.68
CA VAL A 145 -0.95 -22.18 -9.05
C VAL A 145 -0.96 -20.65 -9.11
N ALA A 146 -1.63 -19.99 -8.17
CA ALA A 146 -1.69 -18.53 -8.14
C ALA A 146 -0.32 -17.89 -7.84
N MET A 147 0.47 -18.48 -6.92
CA MET A 147 1.83 -18.04 -6.61
C MET A 147 2.78 -18.28 -7.78
N ASP A 148 2.77 -19.45 -8.40
CA ASP A 148 3.59 -19.75 -9.57
C ASP A 148 3.25 -18.83 -10.75
N THR A 149 1.96 -18.52 -10.94
CA THR A 149 1.53 -17.52 -11.92
C THR A 149 2.13 -16.16 -11.61
N ALA A 150 2.06 -15.69 -10.35
CA ALA A 150 2.62 -14.41 -9.93
C ALA A 150 4.15 -14.35 -10.07
N ILE A 151 4.86 -15.44 -9.73
CA ILE A 151 6.31 -15.57 -9.88
C ILE A 151 6.70 -15.54 -11.37
N SER A 152 5.95 -16.23 -12.23
CA SER A 152 6.20 -16.24 -13.68
C SER A 152 6.09 -14.86 -14.32
N LEU A 153 5.34 -13.92 -13.71
CA LEU A 153 5.33 -12.53 -14.17
C LEU A 153 6.72 -11.90 -14.08
N ILE A 154 7.50 -12.21 -13.04
CA ILE A 154 8.87 -11.71 -12.88
C ILE A 154 9.77 -12.22 -14.01
N GLU A 155 9.61 -13.50 -14.36
CA GLU A 155 10.35 -14.16 -15.44
C GLU A 155 9.95 -13.64 -16.82
N SER A 156 8.71 -13.13 -16.96
CA SER A 156 8.18 -12.62 -18.22
C SER A 156 8.63 -11.20 -18.57
N VAL A 157 9.38 -10.52 -17.69
CA VAL A 157 9.88 -9.16 -17.93
C VAL A 157 10.86 -9.18 -19.11
N PRO A 158 10.57 -8.48 -20.24
CA PRO A 158 11.45 -8.51 -21.40
C PRO A 158 12.83 -7.90 -21.08
N GLU A 159 13.90 -8.51 -21.59
CA GLU A 159 15.28 -8.06 -21.33
C GLU A 159 15.49 -6.59 -21.69
N ASP A 160 14.85 -6.16 -22.80
CA ASP A 160 14.91 -4.83 -23.41
C ASP A 160 13.81 -3.85 -22.93
N ALA A 161 12.79 -4.32 -22.19
CA ALA A 161 11.68 -3.48 -21.69
C ALA A 161 12.09 -2.56 -20.53
N ILE A 162 13.35 -2.65 -20.11
CA ILE A 162 13.95 -1.71 -19.18
C ILE A 162 14.83 -0.80 -20.03
N PRO A 163 14.45 0.47 -20.24
CA PRO A 163 15.34 1.43 -20.87
C PRO A 163 16.66 1.40 -20.12
N ILE A 164 17.79 1.34 -20.85
CA ILE A 164 19.10 1.70 -20.31
C ILE A 164 19.04 3.21 -20.04
N GLN A 165 18.33 3.59 -18.98
CA GLN A 165 18.40 4.88 -18.35
C GLN A 165 18.65 4.60 -16.87
N SER A 166 19.94 4.73 -16.55
CA SER A 166 20.52 4.92 -15.23
C SER A 166 20.18 3.80 -14.21
N ARG A 167 21.19 3.14 -13.65
CA ARG A 167 21.53 3.46 -12.25
C ARG A 167 20.89 4.80 -11.87
N GLN A 168 19.68 4.78 -11.33
CA GLN A 168 19.38 5.80 -10.35
C GLN A 168 20.42 5.56 -9.23
N SER A 169 21.58 6.22 -9.34
CA SER A 169 21.90 7.22 -8.32
C SER A 169 20.57 7.74 -7.88
N VAL A 170 20.10 7.35 -6.67
CA VAL A 170 18.85 7.82 -6.06
C VAL A 170 18.55 9.15 -6.70
N GLU A 171 17.66 9.19 -7.70
CA GLU A 171 17.30 10.47 -8.29
C GLU A 171 16.63 11.09 -7.10
N VAL A 172 17.34 12.00 -6.45
CA VAL A 172 16.80 12.81 -5.36
C VAL A 172 15.47 13.23 -5.95
N PRO A 173 14.32 12.73 -5.43
CA PRO A 173 13.05 12.95 -6.07
C PRO A 173 13.01 14.44 -6.33
N HIS A 174 12.89 14.85 -7.60
CA HIS A 174 13.01 16.27 -7.95
C HIS A 174 11.78 16.93 -7.34
N TYR A 175 11.90 17.25 -6.06
CA TYR A 175 10.87 17.84 -5.26
C TYR A 175 11.01 19.34 -5.42
N ASN A 176 9.90 20.04 -5.36
CA ASN A 176 9.90 21.47 -5.34
C ASN A 176 10.54 21.90 -4.00
N PRO A 177 11.72 22.55 -3.99
CA PRO A 177 12.35 22.92 -2.73
C PRO A 177 11.47 23.85 -1.91
N ASN A 178 11.54 23.72 -0.60
CA ASN A 178 10.70 24.43 0.36
C ASN A 178 9.20 24.24 0.11
N SER A 179 8.76 23.06 -0.32
CA SER A 179 7.35 22.72 -0.45
C SER A 179 6.92 21.65 0.55
N ALA A 180 5.70 21.75 1.03
CA ALA A 180 5.07 20.74 1.87
C ALA A 180 3.66 20.42 1.36
N PHE A 181 3.26 19.16 1.50
CA PHE A 181 1.90 18.75 1.22
C PHE A 181 1.25 18.15 2.47
N ILE A 182 0.01 18.57 2.72
CA ILE A 182 -0.78 18.25 3.91
C ILE A 182 -1.77 17.15 3.54
N LEU A 183 -1.62 15.99 4.20
CA LEU A 183 -2.49 14.83 4.08
C LEU A 183 -3.38 14.77 5.31
N MET A 184 -4.65 15.11 5.18
CA MET A 184 -5.54 15.12 6.33
C MET A 184 -6.98 14.89 5.93
N TRP A 185 -7.82 14.61 6.94
CA TRP A 185 -9.25 14.57 6.73
C TRP A 185 -9.75 15.94 6.22
N MET A 186 -10.45 15.92 5.09
CA MET A 186 -11.12 17.06 4.48
C MET A 186 -12.62 16.91 4.65
N ASP A 187 -13.21 17.68 5.57
CA ASP A 187 -14.67 17.77 5.75
C ASP A 187 -15.05 19.20 6.17
N HIS A 188 -15.78 19.88 5.28
CA HIS A 188 -16.23 21.27 5.47
C HIS A 188 -17.18 21.44 6.66
N ASN A 189 -17.72 20.36 7.22
CA ASN A 189 -18.57 20.43 8.41
C ASN A 189 -17.77 20.47 9.73
N HIS A 190 -16.45 20.29 9.67
CA HIS A 190 -15.57 20.27 10.83
C HIS A 190 -14.55 21.42 10.75
N HIS A 191 -14.95 22.63 11.16
CA HIS A 191 -14.09 23.82 11.15
C HIS A 191 -12.75 23.64 11.90
N GLU A 192 -12.70 22.75 12.88
CA GLU A 192 -11.46 22.42 13.59
C GLU A 192 -10.37 21.83 12.68
N LEU A 193 -10.73 21.19 11.56
CA LEU A 193 -9.78 20.69 10.57
C LEU A 193 -9.11 21.83 9.80
N ASP A 194 -9.82 22.95 9.60
CA ASP A 194 -9.24 24.15 9.00
C ASP A 194 -8.26 24.83 9.95
N ASP A 195 -8.56 24.85 11.26
CA ASP A 195 -7.63 25.35 12.28
C ASP A 195 -6.34 24.51 12.34
N VAL A 196 -6.46 23.19 12.25
CA VAL A 196 -5.30 22.28 12.16
C VAL A 196 -4.48 22.54 10.90
N CYS A 197 -5.13 22.63 9.73
CA CYS A 197 -4.47 22.94 8.47
C CYS A 197 -3.73 24.28 8.51
N ASN A 198 -4.40 25.33 9.00
CA ASN A 198 -3.83 26.67 9.12
C ASN A 198 -2.63 26.69 10.09
N ALA A 199 -2.69 25.94 11.19
CA ALA A 199 -1.59 25.81 12.11
C ALA A 199 -0.36 25.14 11.46
N ILE A 200 -0.57 24.10 10.65
CA ILE A 200 0.49 23.44 9.88
C ILE A 200 1.11 24.42 8.89
N LYS A 201 0.29 25.13 8.11
CA LYS A 201 0.73 26.14 7.14
C LYS A 201 1.55 27.25 7.79
N GLU A 202 1.08 27.78 8.91
CA GLU A 202 1.78 28.82 9.68
C GLU A 202 3.17 28.36 10.13
N VAL A 203 3.28 27.15 10.69
CA VAL A 203 4.59 26.63 11.12
C VAL A 203 5.51 26.43 9.92
N CYS A 204 5.04 25.84 8.82
CA CYS A 204 5.83 25.67 7.60
C CYS A 204 6.33 27.01 7.06
N SER A 205 5.47 28.02 7.03
CA SER A 205 5.80 29.37 6.56
C SER A 205 6.93 29.99 7.38
N ASN A 206 6.97 29.77 8.70
CA ASN A 206 8.08 30.23 9.55
C ASN A 206 9.43 29.60 9.18
N TYR A 207 9.46 28.46 8.50
CA TYR A 207 10.68 27.85 7.97
C TYR A 207 10.94 28.15 6.49
N GLY A 208 10.14 29.05 5.89
CA GLY A 208 10.17 29.37 4.48
C GLY A 208 9.57 28.30 3.57
N ILE A 209 8.79 27.37 4.14
CA ILE A 209 8.20 26.24 3.43
C ILE A 209 6.74 26.55 3.07
N GLN A 210 6.39 26.42 1.79
CA GLN A 210 5.04 26.58 1.29
C GLN A 210 4.27 25.26 1.45
N ALA A 211 3.27 25.24 2.34
CA ALA A 211 2.42 24.07 2.56
C ALA A 211 1.08 24.19 1.83
N LEU A 212 0.66 23.12 1.15
CA LEU A 212 -0.61 23.01 0.43
C LEU A 212 -1.43 21.84 0.95
N ARG A 213 -2.75 22.00 1.06
CA ARG A 213 -3.75 20.93 1.23
C ARG A 213 -4.46 20.70 -0.11
N ALA A 214 -4.98 19.50 -0.34
CA ALA A 214 -5.54 19.12 -1.64
C ALA A 214 -6.69 20.03 -2.13
N ASP A 215 -7.50 20.56 -1.21
CA ASP A 215 -8.61 21.48 -1.48
C ASP A 215 -8.18 22.93 -1.74
N ASP A 216 -6.91 23.30 -1.46
CA ASP A 216 -6.35 24.60 -1.85
C ASP A 216 -6.15 24.70 -3.37
N ILE A 217 -6.19 23.58 -4.09
CA ILE A 217 -5.88 23.48 -5.51
C ILE A 217 -7.19 23.45 -6.31
N GLN A 218 -7.58 24.61 -6.89
CA GLN A 218 -8.81 24.76 -7.67
C GLN A 218 -8.71 24.14 -9.08
N HIS A 219 -8.96 22.85 -9.28
CA HIS A 219 -8.91 22.23 -10.63
C HIS A 219 -10.16 21.37 -10.94
N GLU A 220 -10.51 21.25 -12.23
CA GLU A 220 -11.66 20.47 -12.75
C GLU A 220 -11.37 18.96 -12.90
N ASP A 221 -10.10 18.54 -12.72
CA ASP A 221 -9.66 17.16 -12.83
C ASP A 221 -9.92 16.32 -11.56
N LYS A 222 -9.86 14.99 -11.70
CA LYS A 222 -10.03 14.04 -10.58
C LYS A 222 -8.99 14.34 -9.49
N ILE A 223 -9.48 14.83 -8.34
CA ILE A 223 -8.72 15.23 -7.14
C ILE A 223 -7.58 14.24 -6.80
N THR A 224 -7.79 12.94 -7.02
CA THR A 224 -6.85 11.87 -6.69
C THR A 224 -5.51 11.94 -7.43
N ASP A 225 -5.49 12.19 -8.75
CA ASP A 225 -4.21 12.19 -9.50
C ASP A 225 -3.33 13.38 -9.12
N LEU A 226 -3.97 14.52 -8.85
CA LEU A 226 -3.31 15.74 -8.40
C LEU A 226 -2.71 15.58 -7.00
N VAL A 227 -3.44 14.95 -6.09
CA VAL A 227 -2.95 14.60 -4.75
C VAL A 227 -1.71 13.71 -4.84
N LEU A 228 -1.74 12.65 -5.65
CA LEU A 228 -0.59 11.75 -5.83
C LEU A 228 0.62 12.46 -6.46
N ALA A 229 0.39 13.35 -7.42
CA ALA A 229 1.45 14.18 -8.00
C ALA A 229 2.09 15.12 -6.94
N ASN A 230 1.26 15.78 -6.12
CA ASN A 230 1.76 16.64 -5.05
C ASN A 230 2.53 15.85 -3.98
N ILE A 231 2.09 14.63 -3.66
CA ILE A 231 2.84 13.73 -2.77
C ILE A 231 4.21 13.41 -3.36
N ALA A 232 4.29 13.12 -4.66
CA ALA A 232 5.55 12.81 -5.34
C ALA A 232 6.48 14.04 -5.44
N GLN A 233 5.92 15.25 -5.63
CA GLN A 233 6.69 16.47 -5.90
C GLN A 233 7.01 17.32 -4.66
N SER A 234 6.37 17.09 -3.51
CA SER A 234 6.61 17.93 -2.33
C SER A 234 7.84 17.51 -1.53
N GLU A 235 8.64 18.46 -1.04
CA GLU A 235 9.83 18.15 -0.24
C GLU A 235 9.44 17.48 1.08
N PHE A 236 8.45 18.05 1.76
CA PHE A 236 7.92 17.54 3.01
C PHE A 236 6.50 17.03 2.84
N LEU A 237 6.16 15.99 3.58
CA LEU A 237 4.79 15.51 3.70
C LEU A 237 4.41 15.55 5.17
N ILE A 238 3.25 16.12 5.47
CA ILE A 238 2.73 16.24 6.84
C ILE A 238 1.36 15.59 6.82
N ALA A 239 1.19 14.53 7.60
CA ALA A 239 -0.07 13.80 7.66
C ALA A 239 -0.71 13.91 9.04
N ASP A 240 -1.99 14.26 9.05
CA ASP A 240 -2.84 14.21 10.23
C ASP A 240 -3.82 13.04 10.12
N LEU A 241 -3.70 12.10 11.06
CA LEU A 241 -4.46 10.85 11.07
C LEU A 241 -5.78 10.96 11.85
N THR A 242 -6.17 12.17 12.28
CA THR A 242 -7.40 12.39 13.06
C THR A 242 -8.62 11.89 12.30
N GLY A 243 -9.48 11.13 12.98
CA GLY A 243 -10.70 10.56 12.40
C GLY A 243 -10.48 9.34 11.51
N GLU A 244 -9.27 8.77 11.49
CA GLU A 244 -8.98 7.43 10.95
C GLU A 244 -9.38 7.26 9.48
N ARG A 245 -9.08 8.26 8.65
CA ARG A 245 -9.59 8.32 7.27
C ARG A 245 -8.82 7.42 6.31
N PRO A 246 -9.48 6.44 5.66
CA PRO A 246 -8.81 5.51 4.74
C PRO A 246 -7.98 6.17 3.64
N ASN A 247 -8.45 7.31 3.11
CA ASN A 247 -7.74 8.06 2.07
C ASN A 247 -6.36 8.54 2.55
N VAL A 248 -6.26 9.03 3.80
CA VAL A 248 -5.00 9.52 4.35
C VAL A 248 -4.02 8.36 4.56
N TYR A 249 -4.49 7.19 5.00
CA TYR A 249 -3.67 5.98 5.08
C TYR A 249 -3.16 5.53 3.70
N TYR A 250 -4.00 5.62 2.67
CA TYR A 250 -3.62 5.33 1.28
C TYR A 250 -2.52 6.27 0.78
N GLU A 251 -2.67 7.57 1.00
CA GLU A 251 -1.70 8.61 0.62
C GLU A 251 -0.34 8.41 1.33
N ILE A 252 -0.37 8.06 2.63
CA ILE A 252 0.85 7.70 3.39
C ILE A 252 1.50 6.44 2.82
N GLY A 253 0.71 5.41 2.52
CA GLY A 253 1.22 4.18 1.89
C GLY A 253 1.90 4.45 0.56
N TYR A 254 1.32 5.32 -0.27
CA TYR A 254 1.91 5.78 -1.52
C TYR A 254 3.22 6.56 -1.30
N ALA A 255 3.24 7.48 -0.33
CA ALA A 255 4.46 8.20 0.04
C ALA A 255 5.60 7.26 0.47
N HIS A 256 5.29 6.24 1.27
CA HIS A 256 6.26 5.21 1.68
C HIS A 256 6.79 4.41 0.49
N ALA A 257 5.94 4.08 -0.48
CA ALA A 257 6.35 3.39 -1.70
C ALA A 257 7.33 4.22 -2.54
N LEU A 258 7.24 5.55 -2.49
CA LEU A 258 8.19 6.49 -3.10
C LEU A 258 9.47 6.72 -2.26
N GLY A 259 9.64 6.01 -1.14
CA GLY A 259 10.76 6.20 -0.21
C GLY A 259 10.70 7.48 0.62
N LYS A 260 9.56 8.20 0.59
CA LYS A 260 9.36 9.40 1.42
C LYS A 260 8.96 9.02 2.84
N ARG A 261 9.26 9.93 3.77
CA ARG A 261 8.94 9.76 5.20
C ARG A 261 8.03 10.90 5.67
N PRO A 262 6.70 10.71 5.60
CA PRO A 262 5.76 11.71 6.11
C PRO A 262 5.97 11.97 7.60
N ILE A 263 5.71 13.22 8.00
CA ILE A 263 5.66 13.63 9.40
C ILE A 263 4.23 13.40 9.88
N LEU A 264 4.05 12.47 10.81
CA LEU A 264 2.74 11.99 11.22
C LEU A 264 2.32 12.60 12.56
N TYR A 265 1.06 13.02 12.67
CA TYR A 265 0.42 13.45 13.91
C TYR A 265 -1.02 12.93 14.00
N ARG A 266 -1.59 12.96 15.20
CA ARG A 266 -3.02 12.70 15.43
C ARG A 266 -3.53 13.47 16.65
N LYS A 267 -4.82 13.81 16.67
CA LYS A 267 -5.48 14.33 17.86
C LYS A 267 -5.54 13.26 18.96
N GLU A 268 -5.31 13.65 20.21
CA GLU A 268 -5.41 12.76 21.39
C GLU A 268 -6.74 11.99 21.37
N GLY A 269 -6.67 10.68 21.62
CA GLY A 269 -7.84 9.79 21.60
C GLY A 269 -8.22 9.23 20.22
N THR A 270 -7.54 9.61 19.14
CA THR A 270 -7.72 8.97 17.81
C THR A 270 -7.05 7.59 17.83
N SER A 271 -7.75 6.51 17.45
CA SER A 271 -7.11 5.19 17.39
C SER A 271 -6.16 5.10 16.20
N LEU A 272 -5.08 4.32 16.32
CA LEU A 272 -4.19 4.03 15.20
C LEU A 272 -4.41 2.61 14.72
N HIS A 273 -4.57 2.45 13.41
CA HIS A 273 -4.50 1.13 12.81
C HIS A 273 -3.10 0.53 12.98
N PHE A 274 -3.05 -0.79 13.19
CA PHE A 274 -1.82 -1.54 13.50
C PHE A 274 -0.67 -1.25 12.52
N ASP A 275 -0.98 -0.99 11.25
CA ASP A 275 -0.02 -0.68 10.19
C ASP A 275 0.84 0.58 10.43
N LEU A 276 0.34 1.56 11.18
CA LEU A 276 1.09 2.77 11.53
C LEU A 276 1.60 2.80 12.99
N SER A 277 1.26 1.80 13.80
CA SER A 277 1.62 1.73 15.23
C SER A 277 3.14 1.66 15.48
N VAL A 278 3.91 1.21 14.49
CA VAL A 278 5.39 1.15 14.52
C VAL A 278 6.06 2.49 14.16
N HIS A 279 5.29 3.46 13.63
CA HIS A 279 5.80 4.78 13.29
C HIS A 279 5.62 5.76 14.44
N ASN A 280 6.53 6.74 14.56
CA ASN A 280 6.37 7.81 15.53
C ASN A 280 5.23 8.74 15.10
N VAL A 281 4.05 8.57 15.70
CA VAL A 281 2.86 9.41 15.51
C VAL A 281 2.51 10.09 16.82
N PRO A 282 3.14 11.24 17.15
CA PRO A 282 2.82 11.98 18.37
C PRO A 282 1.37 12.43 18.39
N GLU A 283 0.77 12.36 19.58
CA GLU A 283 -0.56 12.92 19.84
C GLU A 283 -0.45 14.41 20.17
N TYR A 284 -1.46 15.19 19.80
CA TYR A 284 -1.64 16.57 20.26
C TYR A 284 -3.05 16.78 20.82
N LYS A 285 -3.16 17.60 21.86
CA LYS A 285 -4.41 17.90 22.55
C LYS A 285 -5.10 19.14 22.00
N ASN A 286 -4.29 20.08 21.50
CA ASN A 286 -4.75 21.36 20.97
C ASN A 286 -3.77 21.92 19.93
N ILE A 287 -4.19 22.99 19.26
CA ILE A 287 -3.42 23.65 18.20
C ILE A 287 -2.07 24.19 18.70
N THR A 288 -2.01 24.71 19.93
CA THR A 288 -0.75 25.22 20.51
C THR A 288 0.28 24.12 20.64
N GLU A 289 -0.12 22.95 21.12
CA GLU A 289 0.75 21.78 21.24
C GLU A 289 1.17 21.24 19.88
N LEU A 290 0.24 21.14 18.92
CA LEU A 290 0.56 20.76 17.54
C LEU A 290 1.65 21.67 16.95
N LYS A 291 1.53 22.99 17.10
CA LYS A 291 2.54 23.95 16.63
C LYS A 291 3.90 23.72 17.30
N GLN A 292 3.94 23.43 18.59
CA GLN A 292 5.19 23.15 19.31
C GLN A 292 5.86 21.85 18.81
N LEU A 293 5.07 20.79 18.61
CA LEU A 293 5.55 19.51 18.09
C LEU A 293 6.10 19.64 16.67
N LEU A 294 5.40 20.37 15.80
CA LEU A 294 5.85 20.67 14.43
C LEU A 294 7.15 21.47 14.45
N LYS A 295 7.25 22.53 15.25
CA LYS A 295 8.47 23.34 15.37
C LYS A 295 9.66 22.48 15.77
N LYS A 296 9.53 21.70 16.85
CA LYS A 296 10.58 20.79 17.33
C LYS A 296 11.00 19.78 16.25
N ARG A 297 10.06 19.30 15.45
CA ARG A 297 10.33 18.35 14.36
C ARG A 297 11.09 19.02 13.21
N PHE A 298 10.69 20.22 12.81
CA PHE A 298 11.39 20.98 11.77
C PHE A 298 12.78 21.42 12.21
N ASP A 299 12.96 21.86 13.46
CA ASP A 299 14.28 22.17 14.03
C ASP A 299 15.22 20.95 13.91
N ALA A 300 14.72 19.75 14.23
CA ALA A 300 15.48 18.51 14.15
C ALA A 300 15.81 18.07 12.72
N ILE A 301 14.94 18.37 11.75
CA ILE A 301 15.13 17.98 10.34
C ILE A 301 16.04 18.98 9.61
N LEU A 302 15.83 20.28 9.82
CA LEU A 302 16.48 21.35 9.05
C LEU A 302 17.72 21.93 9.73
N GLY A 303 17.93 21.69 11.03
CA GLY A 303 19.07 22.18 11.78
C GLY A 303 19.16 23.71 11.88
N ARG A 304 18.07 24.43 11.61
CA ARG A 304 17.96 25.90 11.64
C ARG A 304 16.71 26.34 12.40
N THR A 305 16.79 27.48 13.08
CA THR A 305 15.67 28.10 13.79
C THR A 305 14.72 28.83 12.83
N PRO A 306 13.43 29.00 13.18
CA PRO A 306 12.45 29.67 12.32
C PRO A 306 12.89 31.09 11.94
N ASN A 307 12.51 31.52 10.74
CA ASN A 307 12.64 32.90 10.28
C ASN A 307 11.81 33.76 11.24
N GLY A 308 12.50 34.63 11.99
CA GLY A 308 11.92 35.49 13.02
C GLY A 308 10.98 36.55 12.45
#